data_AF-A0A077PCY5-F1
#
_entry.id   AF-A0A077PCY5-F1
#
_cell.length_a   1.000
_cell.length_b   1.000
_cell.length_c   1.000
_cell.angle_alpha   90.00
_cell.angle_beta   90.00
_cell.angle_gamma   90.00
#
_symmetry.space_group_name_H-M   'P 1'
#
loop_
_entity.id
_entity.type
_entity.pdbx_description
1 polymer ?
#
loop_
_entity_poly.entity_id
_entity_poly.type
_entity_poly.pdbx_seq_one_letter_code
_entity_poly.pdbx_strand_id
1 'polypeptide(L)'
;MYINNRSNDYFSSMGALTAKSVTEAALTSSRFIENFSVKHKFQNEIKKLTDHNLGIILSKSSSESSKSQAIQDLKQEKLYLSKQKNTHSLKLRNKMIHILMF
;
A
#
# COMPACT_ATOMS: atom_id res chain seq x y z
N MET A 1 3.01 2.73 -35.64
CA MET A 1 2.39 3.32 -34.42
C MET A 1 2.45 2.28 -33.29
N TYR A 2 3.59 2.17 -32.58
CA TYR A 2 3.85 1.10 -31.58
C TYR A 2 4.16 1.64 -30.16
N ILE A 3 4.13 2.95 -29.97
CA ILE A 3 4.58 3.60 -28.72
C ILE A 3 3.54 3.43 -27.59
N ASN A 4 2.24 3.36 -27.92
CA ASN A 4 1.17 3.29 -26.91
C ASN A 4 1.10 1.97 -26.13
N ASN A 5 1.52 0.83 -26.70
CA ASN A 5 1.45 -0.45 -25.99
C ASN A 5 2.49 -0.54 -24.86
N ARG A 6 3.73 -0.10 -25.10
CA ARG A 6 4.80 -0.16 -24.09
C ARG A 6 4.50 0.68 -22.85
N SER A 7 3.92 1.87 -23.04
CA SER A 7 3.50 2.73 -21.93
C SER A 7 2.38 2.07 -21.10
N ASN A 8 1.41 1.45 -21.77
CA ASN A 8 0.32 0.76 -21.10
C ASN A 8 0.77 -0.50 -20.34
N ASP A 9 1.74 -1.25 -20.87
CA ASP A 9 2.35 -2.41 -20.21
C ASP A 9 3.14 -1.99 -18.96
N TYR A 10 3.85 -0.85 -19.04
CA TYR A 10 4.53 -0.26 -17.90
C TYR A 10 3.54 0.08 -16.78
N PHE A 11 2.48 0.85 -17.08
CA PHE A 11 1.51 1.28 -16.07
C PHE A 11 0.81 0.08 -15.42
N SER A 12 0.41 -0.91 -16.23
CA SER A 12 -0.25 -2.13 -15.72
C SER A 12 0.67 -2.92 -14.80
N SER A 13 1.92 -3.15 -15.20
CA SER A 13 2.89 -3.93 -14.43
C SER A 13 3.29 -3.20 -13.14
N MET A 14 3.65 -1.91 -13.26
CA MET A 14 4.05 -1.09 -12.11
C MET A 14 2.89 -0.88 -11.13
N GLY A 15 1.68 -0.66 -11.64
CA GLY A 15 0.47 -0.55 -10.84
C GLY A 15 0.18 -1.82 -10.05
N ALA A 16 0.20 -2.98 -10.71
CA ALA A 16 -0.01 -4.27 -10.07
C ALA A 16 1.03 -4.55 -8.97
N LEU A 17 2.32 -4.32 -9.25
CA LEU A 17 3.39 -4.49 -8.27
C LEU A 17 3.25 -3.56 -7.07
N THR A 18 2.90 -2.29 -7.33
CA THR A 18 2.76 -1.29 -6.26
C THR A 18 1.54 -1.61 -5.39
N ALA A 19 0.39 -1.94 -5.98
CA ALA A 19 -0.82 -2.33 -5.25
C ALA A 19 -0.60 -3.59 -4.40
N LYS A 20 0.11 -4.59 -4.94
CA LYS A 20 0.52 -5.79 -4.18
C LYS A 20 1.37 -5.40 -2.99
N SER A 21 2.36 -4.52 -3.18
CA SER A 21 3.25 -4.08 -2.11
C SER A 21 2.53 -3.29 -1.02
N VAL A 22 1.52 -2.48 -1.37
CA VAL A 22 0.63 -1.81 -0.41
C VAL A 22 -0.16 -2.84 0.40
N THR A 23 -0.74 -3.84 -0.27
CA THR A 23 -1.52 -4.90 0.38
C THR A 23 -0.66 -5.70 1.36
N GLU A 24 0.56 -6.06 0.98
CA GLU A 24 1.52 -6.75 1.86
C GLU A 24 1.91 -5.89 3.08
N ALA A 25 2.13 -4.59 2.88
CA ALA A 25 2.41 -3.64 3.95
C ALA A 25 1.21 -3.53 4.91
N ALA A 26 -0.01 -3.41 4.39
CA ALA A 26 -1.22 -3.36 5.18
C ALA A 26 -1.47 -4.66 5.95
N LEU A 27 -1.31 -5.83 5.34
CA LEU A 27 -1.41 -7.11 6.05
C LEU A 27 -0.40 -7.19 7.19
N THR A 28 0.83 -6.76 6.94
CA THR A 28 1.87 -6.71 7.98
C THR A 28 1.51 -5.76 9.12
N SER A 29 1.08 -4.53 8.81
CA SER A 29 0.67 -3.54 9.82
C SER A 29 -0.57 -3.97 10.59
N SER A 30 -1.51 -4.63 9.92
CA SER A 30 -2.75 -5.10 10.54
C SER A 30 -2.50 -6.15 11.64
N ARG A 31 -1.35 -6.85 11.63
CA ARG A 31 -0.98 -7.81 12.69
C ARG A 31 -0.89 -7.15 14.07
N PHE A 32 -0.63 -5.85 14.12
CA PHE A 32 -0.56 -5.07 15.37
C PHE A 32 -1.92 -4.53 15.83
N ILE A 33 -2.99 -4.76 15.06
CA ILE A 33 -4.36 -4.40 15.43
C ILE A 33 -5.00 -5.62 16.09
N GLU A 34 -5.20 -5.53 17.41
CA GLU A 34 -5.79 -6.62 18.22
C GLU A 34 -7.29 -6.76 17.98
N ASN A 35 -8.01 -5.63 17.86
CA ASN A 35 -9.45 -5.65 17.64
C ASN A 35 -9.78 -6.16 16.22
N PHE A 36 -10.48 -7.29 16.15
CA PHE A 36 -10.82 -7.97 14.90
C PHE A 36 -11.64 -7.08 13.94
N SER A 37 -12.67 -6.39 14.44
CA SER A 37 -13.53 -5.52 13.62
C SER A 37 -12.74 -4.34 13.04
N VAL A 38 -11.84 -3.74 13.84
CA VAL A 38 -10.96 -2.65 13.38
C VAL A 38 -9.96 -3.16 12.35
N LYS A 39 -9.36 -4.33 12.59
CA LYS A 39 -8.44 -4.99 11.64
C LYS A 39 -9.12 -5.22 10.30
N HIS A 40 -10.32 -5.79 10.30
CA HIS A 40 -11.07 -6.09 9.08
C HIS A 40 -11.47 -4.81 8.33
N LYS A 41 -11.95 -3.79 9.05
CA LYS A 41 -12.28 -2.50 8.46
C LYS A 41 -11.05 -1.85 7.81
N PHE A 42 -9.92 -1.85 8.50
CA PHE A 42 -8.65 -1.34 7.97
C PHE A 42 -8.23 -2.06 6.68
N GLN A 43 -8.24 -3.40 6.67
CA GLN A 43 -7.91 -4.17 5.46
C GLN A 43 -8.88 -3.88 4.31
N ASN A 44 -10.17 -3.72 4.58
CA ASN A 44 -11.17 -3.36 3.58
C ASN A 44 -10.93 -1.97 2.98
N GLU A 45 -10.59 -0.96 3.79
CA GLU A 45 -10.30 0.39 3.26
C GLU A 45 -9.04 0.39 2.39
N ILE A 46 -7.99 -0.34 2.78
CA ILE A 46 -6.82 -0.51 1.91
C ILE A 46 -7.20 -1.20 0.60
N LYS A 47 -8.02 -2.25 0.65
CA LYS A 47 -8.50 -2.94 -0.56
C LYS A 47 -9.26 -1.99 -1.50
N LYS A 48 -10.18 -1.17 -0.95
CA LYS A 48 -10.91 -0.18 -1.76
C LYS A 48 -9.96 0.83 -2.41
N LEU A 49 -8.99 1.34 -1.67
CA LEU A 49 -7.98 2.26 -2.19
C LEU A 49 -7.14 1.62 -3.30
N THR A 50 -6.69 0.37 -3.11
CA THR A 50 -5.92 -0.34 -4.14
C THR A 50 -6.74 -0.63 -5.38
N ASP A 51 -7.98 -1.08 -5.21
CA ASP A 51 -8.88 -1.40 -6.32
C ASP A 51 -9.23 -0.14 -7.13
N HIS A 52 -9.49 0.98 -6.45
CA HIS A 52 -9.77 2.26 -7.12
C HIS A 52 -8.59 2.71 -7.98
N ASN A 53 -7.37 2.73 -7.41
CA ASN A 53 -6.18 3.15 -8.14
C ASN A 53 -5.81 2.18 -9.28
N LEU A 54 -5.98 0.87 -9.07
CA LEU A 54 -5.83 -0.11 -10.16
C LEU A 54 -6.85 0.10 -11.27
N GLY A 55 -8.10 0.45 -10.93
CA GLY A 55 -9.13 0.80 -11.90
C GLY A 55 -8.71 1.96 -12.81
N ILE A 56 -8.12 3.02 -12.23
CA ILE A 56 -7.57 4.15 -13.00
C ILE A 56 -6.41 3.70 -13.88
N ILE A 57 -5.48 2.89 -13.35
CA ILE A 57 -4.30 2.42 -14.07
C ILE A 57 -4.66 1.55 -15.28
N LEU A 58 -5.61 0.62 -15.09
CA LEU A 58 -6.03 -0.34 -16.11
C LEU A 58 -7.04 0.23 -17.09
N SER A 59 -7.70 1.34 -16.74
CA SER A 59 -8.64 2.01 -17.62
C SER A 59 -7.96 2.47 -18.91
N LYS A 60 -8.58 2.16 -20.05
CA LYS A 60 -8.15 2.64 -21.36
C LYS A 60 -8.47 4.13 -21.58
N SER A 61 -9.44 4.66 -20.86
CA SER A 61 -9.86 6.08 -20.97
C SER A 61 -9.05 7.01 -20.07
N SER A 62 -8.27 6.47 -19.12
CA SER A 62 -7.45 7.27 -18.22
C SER A 62 -6.18 7.76 -18.91
N SER A 63 -5.88 9.05 -18.74
CA SER A 63 -4.66 9.68 -19.25
C SER A 63 -3.40 9.11 -18.58
N GLU A 64 -2.25 9.18 -19.24
CA GLU A 64 -0.96 8.74 -18.65
C GLU A 64 -0.62 9.49 -17.36
N SER A 65 -1.01 10.77 -17.27
CA SER A 65 -0.85 11.57 -16.04
C SER A 65 -1.69 11.00 -14.89
N SER A 66 -2.95 10.66 -15.15
CA SER A 66 -3.83 10.04 -14.15
C SER A 66 -3.31 8.68 -13.69
N LYS A 67 -2.79 7.87 -14.62
CA LYS A 67 -2.17 6.57 -14.29
C LYS A 67 -0.90 6.75 -13.45
N SER A 68 -0.09 7.76 -13.79
CA SER A 68 1.11 8.12 -13.03
C SER A 68 0.77 8.58 -11.61
N GLN A 69 -0.27 9.41 -11.47
CA GLN A 69 -0.73 9.88 -10.16
C GLN A 69 -1.24 8.72 -9.30
N ALA A 70 -2.06 7.83 -9.85
CA ALA A 70 -2.54 6.65 -9.13
C ALA A 70 -1.39 5.75 -8.62
N ILE A 71 -0.31 5.61 -9.39
CA ILE A 71 0.90 4.90 -8.92
C ILE A 71 1.59 5.67 -7.79
N GLN A 72 1.68 7.00 -7.86
CA GLN A 72 2.28 7.80 -6.79
C GLN A 72 1.45 7.72 -5.50
N ASP A 73 0.13 7.75 -5.60
CA ASP A 73 -0.78 7.62 -4.46
C ASP A 73 -0.58 6.27 -3.76
N LEU A 74 -0.49 5.19 -4.54
CA LEU A 74 -0.16 3.85 -4.01
C LEU A 74 1.23 3.79 -3.36
N LYS A 75 2.25 4.42 -3.95
CA LYS A 75 3.60 4.49 -3.36
C LYS A 75 3.59 5.26 -2.05
N GLN A 76 2.87 6.36 -2.00
CA GLN A 76 2.75 7.20 -0.82
C GLN A 76 2.04 6.45 0.32
N GLU A 77 0.96 5.73 0.01
CA GLU A 77 0.25 4.90 0.99
C GLU A 77 1.16 3.82 1.58
N LYS A 78 1.94 3.13 0.73
CA LYS A 78 2.95 2.16 1.20
C LYS A 78 3.95 2.81 2.16
N LEU A 79 4.40 4.04 1.88
CA LEU A 79 5.33 4.76 2.77
C LEU A 79 4.68 5.07 4.11
N TYR A 80 3.42 5.49 4.14
CA TYR A 80 2.69 5.71 5.39
C TYR A 80 2.55 4.44 6.22
N LEU A 81 2.15 3.32 5.59
CA LEU A 81 2.04 2.03 6.25
C LEU A 81 3.38 1.55 6.83
N SER A 82 4.47 1.79 6.08
CA SER A 82 5.84 1.45 6.51
C SER A 82 6.33 2.33 7.66
N LYS A 83 6.00 3.63 7.65
CA LYS A 83 6.32 4.54 8.76
C LYS A 83 5.57 4.16 10.03
N GLN A 84 4.27 3.87 9.94
CA GLN A 84 3.48 3.39 11.07
C GLN A 84 4.08 2.12 11.68
N LYS A 85 4.48 1.15 10.84
CA LYS A 85 5.19 -0.05 11.29
C LYS A 85 6.45 0.29 12.09
N ASN A 86 7.29 1.20 11.61
CA ASN A 86 8.53 1.57 12.29
C ASN A 86 8.27 2.22 13.66
N THR A 87 7.27 3.09 13.76
CA THR A 87 6.89 3.72 15.04
C THR A 87 6.36 2.69 16.04
N HIS A 88 5.53 1.73 15.60
CA HIS A 88 5.02 0.67 16.48
C HIS A 88 6.11 -0.34 16.88
N SER A 89 7.00 -0.71 15.96
CA SER A 89 8.16 -1.58 16.21
C SER A 89 9.15 -0.97 17.21
N LEU A 90 9.42 0.35 17.10
CA LEU A 90 10.26 1.07 18.05
C LEU A 90 9.64 1.14 19.46
N LYS A 91 8.31 1.37 19.56
CA LYS A 91 7.59 1.32 20.84
C LYS A 91 7.66 -0.07 21.50
N LEU A 92 7.51 -1.14 20.71
CA LEU A 92 7.63 -2.51 21.21
C LEU A 92 9.08 -2.86 21.62
N ARG A 93 10.09 -2.43 20.85
CA ARG A 93 11.51 -2.60 21.21
C ARG A 93 11.85 -1.90 22.53
N ASN A 94 11.41 -0.66 22.73
CA ASN A 94 11.69 0.08 23.97
C ASN A 94 11.00 -0.58 25.19
N LYS A 95 9.80 -1.15 25.00
CA LYS A 95 9.10 -1.90 26.06
C LYS A 95 9.82 -3.21 26.41
N MET A 96 10.41 -3.90 25.43
CA MET A 96 11.22 -5.11 25.67
C MET A 96 12.55 -4.82 26.36
N ILE A 97 13.24 -3.71 26.03
CA ILE A 97 14.46 -3.29 26.73
C ILE A 97 14.19 -3.07 28.22
N HIS A 98 13.05 -2.44 28.56
CA HIS A 98 12.67 -2.24 29.96
C HIS A 98 12.37 -3.53 30.72
N ILE A 99 11.89 -4.59 30.05
CA ILE A 99 11.60 -5.89 30.69
C ILE A 99 12.87 -6.73 30.88
N LEU A 100 13.86 -6.59 30.00
CA LEU A 100 15.14 -7.31 30.06
C LEU A 100 16.18 -6.67 31.01
N MET A 101 15.86 -5.51 31.61
CA MET A 101 16.71 -4.82 32.58
C MET A 101 16.31 -5.08 34.05
N PHE A 102 15.39 -6.03 34.29
CA PHE A 102 15.06 -6.58 35.61
C PHE A 102 15.31 -8.08 35.61
#